data_AF-A0A256W7M9-F1
#
_entry.id   AF-A0A256W7M9-F1
#
_cell.length_a   1.000
_cell.length_b   1.000
_cell.length_c   1.000
_cell.angle_alpha   90.00
_cell.angle_beta   90.00
_cell.angle_gamma   90.00
#
_symmetry.space_group_name_H-M   'P 1'
#
loop_
_entity.id
_entity.type
_entity.pdbx_description
1 polymer ?
#
loop_
_entity_poly.entity_id
_entity_poly.type
_entity_poly.pdbx_seq_one_letter_code
_entity_poly.pdbx_strand_id
1 'polypeptide(L)'
;MHQAHGFDIYTVFSLWDTFRAAHPLLTLIDQQSTNHFINTMLMQYDQGGLLPVWELAANETNCMIGYHAVPVIVDAYMKGIREYDTKKALDACIKSAMQDHFGLDSYKIKGYIPSDEESESVSKTLEYAYDDWCIATMAKELGREKEYQHFIKRAQYYKNIYDPQTGLLAIQLFCATGYFRHDEPVG
;
A
#
# COMPACT_ATOMS: atom_id res chain seq x y z
N MET A 1 13.13 -22.28 13.16
CA MET A 1 14.23 -21.28 13.16
C MET A 1 14.67 -21.10 11.73
N HIS A 2 14.49 -19.91 11.16
CA HIS A 2 14.95 -19.59 9.81
C HIS A 2 16.31 -18.89 9.93
N GLN A 3 17.30 -19.33 9.15
CA GLN A 3 18.56 -18.60 9.01
C GLN A 3 18.43 -17.64 7.84
N ALA A 4 18.73 -16.36 8.08
CA ALA A 4 18.89 -15.39 7.02
C ALA A 4 20.23 -15.64 6.34
N HIS A 5 20.24 -15.82 5.02
CA HIS A 5 21.46 -15.88 4.24
C HIS A 5 21.64 -14.54 3.54
N GLY A 6 22.51 -13.67 4.07
CA GLY A 6 22.97 -12.44 3.40
C GLY A 6 22.31 -11.12 3.81
N PHE A 7 21.41 -11.10 4.82
CA PHE A 7 20.86 -9.87 5.42
C PHE A 7 20.41 -10.13 6.87
N ASP A 8 20.25 -9.09 7.68
CA ASP A 8 19.72 -9.23 9.04
C ASP A 8 18.18 -9.20 9.04
N ILE A 9 17.56 -10.09 9.80
CA ILE A 9 16.09 -10.11 9.96
C ILE A 9 15.69 -9.07 11.00
N TYR A 10 14.74 -8.21 10.61
CA TYR A 10 14.12 -7.23 11.49
C TYR A 10 12.66 -7.56 11.80
N THR A 11 12.08 -6.86 12.78
CA THR A 11 10.69 -6.98 13.19
C THR A 11 10.18 -5.61 13.65
N VAL A 12 8.87 -5.47 13.88
CA VAL A 12 8.19 -4.23 14.28
C VAL A 12 8.06 -3.25 13.12
N PHE A 13 7.30 -3.65 12.11
CA PHE A 13 7.01 -2.82 10.94
C PHE A 13 5.67 -2.09 11.13
N SER A 14 5.68 -0.94 11.82
CA SER A 14 4.52 -0.04 11.94
C SER A 14 4.33 0.77 10.66
N LEU A 15 3.97 0.10 9.56
CA LEU A 15 4.16 0.65 8.22
C LEU A 15 3.25 1.84 7.94
N TRP A 16 2.01 1.83 8.43
CA TRP A 16 1.05 2.95 8.29
C TRP A 16 1.59 4.30 8.81
N ASP A 17 2.42 4.29 9.84
CA ASP A 17 3.10 5.50 10.33
C ASP A 17 4.43 5.73 9.62
N THR A 18 5.26 4.69 9.56
CA THR A 18 6.69 4.82 9.28
C THR A 18 7.00 5.08 7.81
N PHE A 19 6.10 4.72 6.87
CA PHE A 19 6.28 5.01 5.44
C PHE A 19 6.34 6.52 5.17
N ARG A 20 5.72 7.33 6.03
CA ARG A 20 5.54 8.78 5.82
C ARG A 20 6.82 9.59 6.05
N ALA A 21 7.69 9.14 6.94
CA ALA A 21 8.89 9.90 7.31
C ALA A 21 10.07 9.05 7.81
N ALA A 22 9.81 8.01 8.63
CA ALA A 22 10.89 7.21 9.20
C ALA A 22 11.67 6.43 8.13
N HIS A 23 10.97 5.67 7.28
CA HIS A 23 11.60 4.97 6.16
C HIS A 23 12.25 5.93 5.15
N PRO A 24 11.60 7.04 4.74
CA PRO A 24 12.25 8.08 3.93
C PRO A 24 13.54 8.62 4.56
N LEU A 25 13.59 8.85 5.88
CA LEU A 25 14.81 9.29 6.56
C LEU A 25 15.90 8.20 6.51
N LEU A 26 15.53 6.94 6.75
CA LEU A 26 16.45 5.80 6.72
C LEU A 26 17.12 5.63 5.34
N THR A 27 16.42 5.95 4.24
CA THR A 27 17.07 5.97 2.91
C THR A 27 18.24 6.96 2.78
N LEU A 28 18.30 7.97 3.65
CA LEU A 28 19.36 8.98 3.65
C LEU A 28 20.50 8.62 4.62
N ILE A 29 20.15 8.11 5.80
CA ILE A 29 21.10 7.94 6.90
C ILE A 29 21.54 6.49 7.13
N ASP A 30 20.78 5.51 6.64
CA ASP A 30 21.06 4.08 6.83
C ASP A 30 20.48 3.21 5.70
N GLN A 31 21.16 3.25 4.55
CA GLN A 31 20.76 2.51 3.35
C GLN A 31 20.94 0.99 3.51
N GLN A 32 21.90 0.55 4.32
CA GLN A 32 22.13 -0.88 4.56
C GLN A 32 20.94 -1.48 5.31
N SER A 33 20.51 -0.83 6.40
CA SER A 33 19.32 -1.28 7.13
C SER A 33 18.08 -1.21 6.23
N THR A 34 17.96 -0.21 5.36
CA THR A 34 16.87 -0.14 4.37
C THR A 34 16.81 -1.39 3.50
N ASN A 35 17.94 -1.87 2.96
CA ASN A 35 17.99 -3.14 2.21
C ASN A 35 17.62 -4.34 3.09
N HIS A 36 18.07 -4.39 4.35
CA HIS A 36 17.73 -5.48 5.27
C HIS A 36 16.24 -5.51 5.61
N PHE A 37 15.60 -4.36 5.81
CA PHE A 37 14.16 -4.23 6.04
C PHE A 37 13.38 -4.78 4.84
N ILE A 38 13.75 -4.36 3.62
CA ILE A 38 13.06 -4.82 2.41
C ILE A 38 13.24 -6.33 2.22
N ASN A 39 14.46 -6.86 2.37
CA ASN A 39 14.68 -8.31 2.29
C ASN A 39 13.88 -9.07 3.35
N THR A 40 13.71 -8.49 4.55
CA THR A 40 12.84 -9.05 5.58
C THR A 40 11.37 -9.08 5.14
N MET A 41 10.84 -7.99 4.58
CA MET A 41 9.47 -7.94 4.04
C MET A 41 9.28 -8.96 2.91
N LEU A 42 10.27 -9.13 2.03
CA LEU A 42 10.21 -10.12 0.94
C LEU A 42 10.29 -11.56 1.46
N MET A 43 11.04 -11.81 2.53
CA MET A 43 11.05 -13.10 3.22
C MET A 43 9.68 -13.40 3.84
N GLN A 44 9.05 -12.41 4.49
CA GLN A 44 7.69 -12.57 5.02
C GLN A 44 6.67 -12.82 3.91
N TYR A 45 6.82 -12.16 2.76
CA TYR A 45 6.04 -12.44 1.56
C TYR A 45 6.19 -13.88 1.05
N ASP A 46 7.40 -14.44 1.03
CA ASP A 46 7.60 -15.86 0.63
C ASP A 46 6.88 -16.83 1.56
N GLN A 47 6.78 -16.48 2.84
CA GLN A 47 6.22 -17.35 3.88
C GLN A 47 4.69 -17.20 4.01
N GLY A 48 4.19 -15.97 3.94
CA GLY A 48 2.79 -15.61 4.17
C GLY A 48 1.99 -15.30 2.90
N GLY A 49 2.65 -15.14 1.75
CA GLY A 49 2.03 -14.84 0.45
C GLY A 49 1.63 -13.37 0.24
N LEU A 50 1.82 -12.50 1.24
CA LEU A 50 1.53 -11.06 1.21
C LEU A 50 2.66 -10.29 1.91
N LEU A 51 2.87 -9.04 1.53
CA LEU A 51 3.74 -8.13 2.29
C LEU A 51 3.11 -7.81 3.66
N PRO A 52 3.93 -7.50 4.68
CA PRO A 52 3.41 -7.13 6.00
C PRO A 52 2.61 -5.83 5.95
N VAL A 53 1.57 -5.76 6.78
CA VAL A 53 0.77 -4.53 7.02
C VAL A 53 1.22 -3.90 8.33
N TRP A 54 1.15 -4.67 9.41
CA TRP A 54 1.70 -4.30 10.70
C TRP A 54 2.25 -5.54 11.38
N GLU A 55 3.55 -5.77 11.19
CA GLU A 55 4.22 -6.93 11.73
C GLU A 55 4.81 -6.63 13.11
N LEU A 56 4.61 -7.56 14.04
CA LEU A 56 5.16 -7.52 15.39
C LEU A 56 5.58 -8.92 15.84
N ALA A 57 6.86 -9.05 16.20
CA ALA A 57 7.45 -10.28 16.73
C ALA A 57 7.17 -11.52 15.84
N ALA A 58 7.43 -11.37 14.54
CA ALA A 58 7.19 -12.31 13.44
C ALA A 58 5.72 -12.71 13.23
N ASN A 59 4.77 -11.93 13.77
CA ASN A 59 3.34 -12.15 13.57
C ASN A 59 2.73 -10.93 12.88
N GLU A 60 1.94 -11.19 11.85
CA GLU A 60 1.10 -10.17 11.23
C GLU A 60 -0.11 -9.89 12.12
N THR A 61 -0.38 -8.60 12.37
CA THR A 61 -1.52 -8.17 13.20
C THR A 61 -2.65 -7.56 12.39
N ASN A 62 -2.39 -7.20 11.12
CA ASN A 62 -3.27 -6.42 10.25
C ASN A 62 -3.75 -5.12 10.91
N CYS A 63 -2.94 -4.54 11.80
CA CYS A 63 -3.26 -3.28 12.46
C CYS A 63 -3.21 -2.12 11.45
N MET A 64 -4.16 -1.19 11.58
CA MET A 64 -4.38 -0.06 10.67
C MET A 64 -4.87 -0.48 9.27
N ILE A 65 -4.68 0.39 8.28
CA ILE A 65 -5.19 0.25 6.91
C ILE A 65 -4.03 0.36 5.90
N GLY A 66 -4.32 0.17 4.61
CA GLY A 66 -3.30 0.28 3.55
C GLY A 66 -2.47 -1.00 3.34
N TYR A 67 -1.55 -0.95 2.38
CA TYR A 67 -0.52 -1.96 2.16
C TYR A 67 0.86 -1.29 2.04
N HIS A 68 1.20 -0.55 3.10
CA HIS A 68 2.28 0.43 3.11
C HIS A 68 3.72 -0.11 3.12
N ALA A 69 3.91 -1.44 3.01
CA ALA A 69 5.20 -1.99 2.59
C ALA A 69 5.56 -1.50 1.17
N VAL A 70 4.56 -1.27 0.32
CA VAL A 70 4.72 -0.81 -1.07
C VAL A 70 5.50 0.51 -1.17
N PRO A 71 5.05 1.64 -0.57
CA PRO A 71 5.77 2.91 -0.66
C PRO A 71 7.20 2.83 -0.10
N VAL A 72 7.45 2.01 0.94
CA VAL A 72 8.80 1.79 1.48
C VAL A 72 9.73 1.15 0.44
N ILE A 73 9.26 0.08 -0.22
CA ILE A 73 10.02 -0.62 -1.26
C ILE A 73 10.26 0.29 -2.47
N VAL A 74 9.23 1.03 -2.88
CA VAL A 74 9.30 1.90 -4.06
C VAL A 74 10.22 3.09 -3.81
N ASP A 75 10.17 3.73 -2.64
CA ASP A 75 11.05 4.85 -2.29
C ASP A 75 12.53 4.43 -2.33
N ALA A 76 12.87 3.30 -1.73
CA ALA A 76 14.22 2.73 -1.80
C ALA A 76 14.65 2.46 -3.24
N TYR A 77 13.78 1.81 -4.03
CA TYR A 77 14.06 1.51 -5.44
C TYR A 77 14.33 2.78 -6.25
N MET A 78 13.50 3.81 -6.10
CA MET A 78 13.62 5.08 -6.83
C MET A 78 14.89 5.85 -6.44
N LYS A 79 15.37 5.68 -5.20
CA LYS A 79 16.63 6.28 -4.71
C LYS A 79 17.88 5.46 -5.04
N GLY A 80 17.75 4.34 -5.75
CA GLY A 80 18.87 3.50 -6.14
C GLY A 80 19.32 2.49 -5.08
N ILE A 81 18.59 2.37 -3.97
CA ILE A 81 18.83 1.38 -2.91
C ILE A 81 18.14 0.09 -3.37
N ARG A 82 18.92 -0.86 -3.89
CA ARG A 82 18.40 -2.00 -4.68
C ARG A 82 19.11 -3.33 -4.38
N GLU A 83 19.67 -3.51 -3.19
CA GLU A 83 20.34 -4.77 -2.80
C GLU A 83 19.31 -5.82 -2.34
N TYR A 84 18.32 -6.07 -3.20
CA TYR A 84 17.23 -7.03 -3.04
C TYR A 84 16.68 -7.40 -4.42
N ASP A 85 15.88 -8.47 -4.51
CA ASP A 85 15.25 -8.85 -5.78
C ASP A 85 14.13 -7.86 -6.14
N THR A 86 14.48 -6.85 -6.96
CA THR A 86 13.57 -5.79 -7.36
C THR A 86 12.38 -6.26 -8.19
N LYS A 87 12.51 -7.35 -8.96
CA LYS A 87 11.41 -7.89 -9.76
C LYS A 87 10.41 -8.59 -8.86
N LYS A 88 10.92 -9.44 -7.96
CA LYS A 88 10.12 -10.08 -6.91
C LYS A 88 9.45 -9.05 -6.01
N ALA A 89 10.14 -7.95 -5.68
CA ALA A 89 9.56 -6.90 -4.86
C ALA A 89 8.34 -6.26 -5.54
N LEU A 90 8.43 -5.95 -6.85
CA LEU A 90 7.25 -5.48 -7.58
C LEU A 90 6.13 -6.53 -7.64
N ASP A 91 6.46 -7.81 -7.85
CA ASP A 91 5.46 -8.88 -7.83
C ASP A 91 4.76 -9.01 -6.46
N ALA A 92 5.50 -8.86 -5.36
CA ALA A 92 4.97 -8.83 -4.01
C ALA A 92 4.05 -7.62 -3.74
N CYS A 93 4.44 -6.43 -4.24
CA CYS A 93 3.61 -5.23 -4.18
C CYS A 93 2.29 -5.44 -4.94
N ILE A 94 2.36 -5.96 -6.16
CA ILE A 94 1.17 -6.24 -6.99
C ILE A 94 0.28 -7.28 -6.29
N LYS A 95 0.85 -8.35 -5.76
CA LYS A 95 0.10 -9.40 -5.07
C LYS A 95 -0.66 -8.85 -3.86
N SER A 96 -0.01 -7.99 -3.07
CA SER A 96 -0.60 -7.36 -1.90
C SER A 96 -1.75 -6.41 -2.27
N ALA A 97 -1.60 -5.65 -3.36
CA ALA A 97 -2.64 -4.75 -3.88
C ALA A 97 -3.78 -5.46 -4.65
N MET A 98 -3.68 -6.77 -4.85
CA MET A 98 -4.65 -7.58 -5.62
C MET A 98 -5.41 -8.59 -4.75
N GLN A 99 -5.23 -8.60 -3.43
CA GLN A 99 -6.06 -9.39 -2.52
C GLN A 99 -7.53 -8.91 -2.50
N ASP A 100 -8.41 -9.71 -1.89
CA ASP A 100 -9.87 -9.44 -1.83
C ASP A 100 -10.35 -9.08 -0.40
N HIS A 101 -9.42 -8.85 0.53
CA HIS A 101 -9.74 -8.47 1.91
C HIS A 101 -9.74 -6.95 2.12
N PHE A 102 -10.35 -6.49 3.21
CA PHE A 102 -10.36 -5.08 3.65
C PHE A 102 -10.95 -4.10 2.62
N GLY A 103 -11.96 -4.53 1.86
CA GLY A 103 -12.64 -3.73 0.84
C GLY A 103 -11.90 -3.61 -0.49
N LEU A 104 -10.80 -4.35 -0.69
CA LEU A 104 -10.05 -4.32 -1.96
C LEU A 104 -10.81 -4.94 -3.13
N ASP A 105 -11.70 -5.89 -2.87
CA ASP A 105 -12.62 -6.46 -3.87
C ASP A 105 -13.50 -5.35 -4.49
N SER A 106 -14.16 -4.55 -3.64
CA SER A 106 -14.99 -3.43 -4.06
C SER A 106 -14.17 -2.29 -4.65
N TYR A 107 -13.02 -1.96 -4.05
CA TYR A 107 -12.12 -0.95 -4.61
C TYR A 107 -11.69 -1.28 -6.04
N LYS A 108 -11.33 -2.53 -6.34
CA LYS A 108 -10.92 -2.96 -7.69
C LYS A 108 -12.07 -2.91 -8.71
N ILE A 109 -13.29 -3.21 -8.28
CA ILE A 109 -14.47 -3.27 -9.17
C ILE A 109 -15.08 -1.87 -9.39
N LYS A 110 -15.26 -1.11 -8.30
CA LYS A 110 -16.03 0.13 -8.26
C LYS A 110 -15.17 1.39 -8.35
N GLY A 111 -13.87 1.26 -8.05
CA GLY A 111 -12.96 2.38 -7.97
C GLY A 111 -13.08 3.19 -6.68
N TYR A 112 -13.75 2.66 -5.67
CA TYR A 112 -13.83 3.18 -4.31
C TYR A 112 -14.41 2.10 -3.40
N ILE A 113 -14.37 2.33 -2.09
CA ILE A 113 -14.95 1.44 -1.09
C ILE A 113 -16.26 2.05 -0.58
N PRO A 114 -17.41 1.38 -0.76
CA PRO A 114 -18.67 1.82 -0.14
C PRO A 114 -18.60 1.72 1.38
N SER A 115 -19.13 2.72 2.09
CA SER A 115 -19.07 2.75 3.56
C SER A 115 -19.89 1.65 4.25
N ASP A 116 -20.86 1.07 3.55
CA ASP A 116 -21.71 -0.01 4.06
C ASP A 116 -21.14 -1.41 3.79
N GLU A 117 -20.03 -1.50 3.05
CA GLU A 117 -19.30 -2.75 2.84
C GLU A 117 -18.06 -2.85 3.71
N GLU A 118 -17.40 -1.73 4.02
CA GLU A 118 -16.17 -1.72 4.80
C GLU A 118 -16.00 -0.42 5.58
N SER A 119 -15.46 -0.55 6.79
CA SER A 119 -15.14 0.55 7.69
C SER A 119 -13.99 1.42 7.16
N GLU A 120 -13.96 2.70 7.53
CA GLU A 120 -12.88 3.63 7.17
C GLU A 120 -12.69 3.78 5.64
N SER A 121 -13.78 3.64 4.90
CA SER A 121 -13.78 3.47 3.45
C SER A 121 -13.14 4.62 2.67
N VAL A 122 -13.36 5.87 3.11
CA VAL A 122 -12.71 7.06 2.54
C VAL A 122 -11.20 6.99 2.72
N SER A 123 -10.74 6.77 3.96
CA SER A 123 -9.31 6.67 4.29
C SER A 123 -8.63 5.55 3.50
N LYS A 124 -9.21 4.35 3.49
CA LYS A 124 -8.73 3.20 2.72
C LYS A 124 -8.65 3.50 1.23
N THR A 125 -9.69 4.12 0.65
CA THR A 125 -9.70 4.47 -0.78
C THR A 125 -8.54 5.42 -1.14
N LEU A 126 -8.25 6.41 -0.29
CA LEU A 126 -7.16 7.36 -0.51
C LEU A 126 -5.79 6.70 -0.38
N GLU A 127 -5.60 5.90 0.65
CA GLU A 127 -4.33 5.24 0.91
C GLU A 127 -4.03 4.14 -0.12
N TYR A 128 -5.04 3.39 -0.58
CA TYR A 128 -4.88 2.45 -1.69
C TYR A 128 -4.55 3.16 -3.01
N ALA A 129 -5.14 4.33 -3.28
CA ALA A 129 -4.81 5.10 -4.47
C ALA A 129 -3.35 5.61 -4.43
N TYR A 130 -2.84 5.98 -3.25
CA TYR A 130 -1.44 6.34 -3.07
C TYR A 130 -0.51 5.13 -3.26
N ASP A 131 -0.80 4.00 -2.62
CA ASP A 131 0.01 2.80 -2.76
C ASP A 131 0.00 2.29 -4.22
N ASP A 132 -1.12 2.40 -4.93
CA ASP A 132 -1.23 2.08 -6.36
C ASP A 132 -0.35 2.98 -7.24
N TRP A 133 -0.23 4.28 -6.90
CA TRP A 133 0.70 5.17 -7.60
C TRP A 133 2.16 4.74 -7.42
N CYS A 134 2.53 4.28 -6.22
CA CYS A 134 3.86 3.72 -5.96
C CYS A 134 4.12 2.49 -6.83
N ILE A 135 3.17 1.54 -6.91
CA ILE A 135 3.28 0.36 -7.77
C ILE A 135 3.44 0.76 -9.24
N ALA A 136 2.60 1.69 -9.71
CA ALA A 136 2.67 2.18 -11.09
C ALA A 136 4.04 2.78 -11.40
N THR A 137 4.59 3.59 -10.49
CA THR A 137 5.89 4.24 -10.65
C THR A 137 7.01 3.21 -10.80
N MET A 138 7.06 2.21 -9.92
CA MET A 138 8.07 1.15 -10.01
C MET A 138 7.87 0.24 -11.22
N ALA A 139 6.62 -0.08 -11.57
CA ALA A 139 6.31 -0.87 -12.77
C ALA A 139 6.80 -0.18 -14.05
N LYS A 140 6.65 1.14 -14.14
CA LYS A 140 7.15 1.93 -15.27
C LYS A 140 8.68 1.83 -15.40
N GLU A 141 9.42 2.02 -14.31
CA GLU A 141 10.89 1.92 -14.31
C GLU A 141 11.40 0.51 -14.66
N LEU A 142 10.65 -0.52 -14.29
CA LEU A 142 10.96 -1.91 -14.63
C LEU A 142 10.46 -2.34 -16.04
N GLY A 143 9.88 -1.43 -16.82
CA GLY A 143 9.37 -1.71 -18.17
C GLY A 143 8.12 -2.60 -18.20
N ARG A 144 7.38 -2.67 -17.08
CA ARG A 144 6.15 -3.47 -16.92
C ARG A 144 4.92 -2.66 -17.30
N GLU A 145 4.78 -2.40 -18.59
CA GLU A 145 3.79 -1.48 -19.13
C GLU A 145 2.34 -1.86 -18.78
N LYS A 146 2.01 -3.16 -18.81
CA LYS A 146 0.65 -3.63 -18.48
C LYS A 146 0.29 -3.29 -17.03
N GLU A 147 1.22 -3.54 -16.10
CA GLU A 147 1.05 -3.25 -14.69
C GLU A 147 1.03 -1.74 -14.43
N TYR A 148 1.93 -0.98 -15.08
CA TYR A 148 1.90 0.48 -15.03
C TYR A 148 0.53 1.05 -15.42
N GLN A 149 0.01 0.66 -16.59
CA GLN A 149 -1.28 1.15 -17.08
C GLN A 149 -2.45 0.76 -16.16
N HIS A 150 -2.40 -0.44 -15.58
CA HIS A 150 -3.41 -0.88 -14.61
C HIS A 150 -3.39 -0.03 -13.33
N PHE A 151 -2.23 0.08 -12.70
CA PHE A 151 -2.10 0.74 -11.40
C PHE A 151 -2.15 2.27 -11.49
N ILE A 152 -1.67 2.89 -12.58
CA ILE A 152 -1.78 4.35 -12.74
C ILE A 152 -3.23 4.79 -12.91
N LYS A 153 -4.08 3.94 -13.49
CA LYS A 153 -5.53 4.17 -13.54
C LYS A 153 -6.15 4.08 -12.16
N ARG A 154 -5.81 3.03 -11.38
CA ARG A 154 -6.30 2.86 -10.01
C ARG A 154 -5.83 3.98 -9.07
N ALA A 155 -4.62 4.50 -9.26
CA ALA A 155 -4.10 5.66 -8.54
C ALA A 155 -4.97 6.93 -8.68
N GLN A 156 -5.91 6.97 -9.62
CA GLN A 156 -6.86 8.07 -9.80
C GLN A 156 -8.20 7.84 -9.10
N TYR A 157 -8.37 6.73 -8.37
CA TYR A 157 -9.63 6.35 -7.72
C TYR A 157 -10.07 7.28 -6.59
N TYR A 158 -9.15 8.07 -6.02
CA TYR A 158 -9.51 9.18 -5.12
C TYR A 158 -10.52 10.16 -5.74
N LYS A 159 -10.56 10.28 -7.07
CA LYS A 159 -11.51 11.15 -7.78
C LYS A 159 -12.95 10.67 -7.67
N ASN A 160 -13.17 9.38 -7.45
CA ASN A 160 -14.51 8.79 -7.38
C ASN A 160 -15.24 9.15 -6.08
N ILE A 161 -14.49 9.56 -5.05
CA ILE A 161 -15.00 9.96 -3.73
C ILE A 161 -14.90 11.47 -3.49
N TYR A 162 -14.52 12.25 -4.50
CA TYR A 162 -14.51 13.72 -4.41
C TYR A 162 -15.92 14.27 -4.66
N ASP A 163 -16.45 14.98 -3.66
CA ASP A 163 -17.72 15.68 -3.76
C ASP A 163 -17.51 17.14 -4.21
N PRO A 164 -17.89 17.51 -5.45
CA PRO A 164 -17.71 18.87 -5.94
C PRO A 164 -18.59 19.91 -5.24
N GLN A 165 -19.64 19.50 -4.53
CA GLN A 165 -20.54 20.43 -3.83
C GLN A 165 -19.90 20.95 -2.54
N THR A 166 -19.28 20.05 -1.77
CA THR A 166 -18.61 20.39 -0.51
C THR A 166 -17.12 20.69 -0.68
N GLY A 167 -16.51 20.22 -1.77
CA GLY A 167 -15.06 20.27 -1.99
C GLY A 167 -14.29 19.27 -1.14
N LEU A 168 -14.99 18.33 -0.49
CA LEU A 168 -14.42 17.32 0.41
C LEU A 168 -14.38 15.95 -0.26
N LEU A 169 -13.57 15.05 0.33
CA LEU A 169 -13.61 13.63 0.03
C LEU A 169 -14.64 13.00 0.96
N ALA A 170 -15.70 12.42 0.39
CA ALA A 170 -16.88 12.04 1.13
C ALA A 170 -17.29 10.58 0.90
N ILE A 171 -18.03 10.06 1.87
CA ILE A 171 -18.56 8.70 1.88
C ILE A 171 -19.58 8.52 0.74
N GLN A 172 -19.41 7.48 -0.06
CA GLN A 172 -20.43 6.94 -0.97
C GLN A 172 -21.09 5.70 -0.38
N LEU A 173 -22.42 5.63 -0.48
CA LEU A 173 -23.25 4.50 -0.06
C LEU A 173 -23.53 3.57 -1.24
N PHE A 174 -23.51 2.26 -1.03
CA PHE A 174 -23.82 1.26 -2.07
C PHE A 174 -25.19 1.49 -2.73
N CYS A 175 -26.20 1.84 -1.92
CA CYS A 175 -27.60 1.82 -2.34
C CYS A 175 -28.00 3.01 -3.24
N ALA A 176 -27.11 3.96 -3.50
CA ALA A 176 -27.42 5.14 -4.28
C ALA A 176 -26.30 5.43 -5.28
N THR A 177 -26.57 5.13 -6.55
CA THR A 177 -25.74 5.57 -7.69
C THR A 177 -25.36 7.04 -7.55
N GLY A 178 -24.13 7.30 -7.09
CA GLY A 178 -23.52 8.64 -7.04
C GLY A 178 -23.99 9.59 -5.96
N TYR A 179 -24.62 9.14 -4.85
CA TYR A 179 -24.96 10.04 -3.74
C TYR A 179 -23.89 10.04 -2.66
N PHE A 180 -23.44 11.25 -2.29
CA PHE A 180 -22.56 11.49 -1.15
C PHE A 180 -23.37 11.60 0.14
N ARG A 181 -22.82 11.09 1.23
CA ARG A 181 -23.39 11.30 2.57
C ARG A 181 -23.02 12.71 3.05
N HIS A 182 -24.02 13.53 3.36
CA HIS A 182 -23.84 14.94 3.77
C HIS A 182 -24.12 15.18 5.27
N ASP A 183 -24.01 14.16 6.12
CA ASP A 183 -24.07 14.37 7.58
C ASP A 183 -22.86 15.22 8.02
N GLU A 184 -23.02 16.07 9.05
CA GLU A 184 -21.99 17.05 9.43
C GLU A 184 -20.61 16.39 9.65
N PRO A 185 -19.53 16.96 9.09
CA PRO A 185 -18.19 16.35 9.12
C PRO A 185 -17.53 16.38 10.50
N VAL A 186 -18.12 17.05 11.49
CA VAL A 186 -17.58 17.17 12.85
C VAL A 186 -18.74 17.31 13.83
N GLY A 187 -18.96 16.27 14.64
CA GLY A 187 -19.88 16.27 15.78
C GLY A 187 -19.19 15.69 17.00
#